data_AF-A0A6J7A937-F1
#
_entry.id   AF-A0A6J7A937-F1
#
_cell.length_a   1.000
_cell.length_b   1.000
_cell.length_c   1.000
_cell.angle_alpha   90.00
_cell.angle_beta   90.00
_cell.angle_gamma   90.00
#
_symmetry.space_group_name_H-M   'P 1'
#
loop_
_entity.id
_entity.type
_entity.pdbx_description
1 polymer ?
#
loop_
_entity_poly.entity_id
_entity_poly.type
_entity_poly.pdbx_seq_one_letter_code
_entity_poly.pdbx_strand_id
1 'polypeptide(L)' 'MKAAKVYEGVEHPLTAEDIAECIYWTVNLPSHVNIDSMTIRPVAQAANHKVHRTGK' A
#
# COMPACT_ATOMS: atom_id res chain seq x y z
N MET A 1 12.78 12.38 -2.39
CA MET A 1 12.15 11.89 -3.64
C MET A 1 10.69 12.33 -3.69
N LYS A 2 10.12 12.59 -4.88
CA LYS A 2 8.74 13.11 -5.07
C LYS A 2 7.63 12.31 -4.35
N ALA A 3 7.87 11.03 -4.02
CA ALA A 3 6.92 10.18 -3.31
C ALA A 3 6.59 10.66 -1.89
N ALA A 4 7.56 11.20 -1.13
CA ALA A 4 7.34 11.59 0.26
C ALA A 4 6.27 12.68 0.44
N LYS A 5 6.14 13.58 -0.55
CA LYS A 5 5.19 14.70 -0.52
C LYS A 5 3.73 14.27 -0.77
N VAL A 6 3.51 13.07 -1.31
CA VAL A 6 2.18 12.52 -1.61
C VAL A 6 1.57 11.82 -0.39
N TYR A 7 2.42 11.39 0.56
CA TYR A 7 2.03 10.71 1.80
C TYR A 7 1.98 11.63 3.03
N GLU A 8 2.29 12.92 2.89
CA GLU A 8 2.15 13.91 3.97
C GLU A 8 0.69 13.96 4.45
N GLY A 9 0.47 13.54 5.70
CA GLY A 9 -0.86 13.54 6.35
C GLY A 9 -1.70 12.29 6.14
N VAL A 10 -1.13 11.19 5.63
CA VAL A 10 -1.78 9.86 5.65
C VAL A 10 -1.37 9.13 6.92
N GLU A 11 -2.34 8.72 7.74
CA GLU A 11 -2.11 7.86 8.90
C GLU A 11 -1.69 6.47 8.43
N HIS A 12 -0.51 6.00 8.86
CA HIS A 12 0.08 4.72 8.45
C HIS A 12 0.12 4.51 6.91
N PRO A 13 0.94 5.29 6.16
CA PRO A 13 1.07 5.09 4.72
C PRO A 13 1.75 3.75 4.42
N LEU A 14 1.47 3.20 3.24
CA LEU A 14 2.25 2.06 2.74
C LEU A 14 3.72 2.46 2.63
N THR A 15 4.56 1.61 3.17
CA THR A 15 6.02 1.70 3.12
C THR A 15 6.56 0.87 1.95
N ALA A 16 7.85 1.03 1.66
CA ALA A 16 8.50 0.19 0.65
C ALA A 16 8.55 -1.27 1.11
N GLU A 17 8.72 -1.48 2.41
CA GLU A 17 8.75 -2.77 3.09
C GLU A 17 7.42 -3.52 2.95
N ASP A 18 6.28 -2.83 3.06
CA ASP A 18 4.96 -3.44 2.86
C ASP A 18 4.80 -4.02 1.45
N ILE A 19 5.28 -3.31 0.42
CA ILE A 19 5.22 -3.78 -0.97
C ILE A 19 6.20 -4.93 -1.19
N ALA A 20 7.39 -4.86 -0.61
CA ALA A 20 8.38 -5.93 -0.69
C ALA A 20 7.83 -7.25 -0.11
N GLU A 21 7.11 -7.19 1.01
CA GLU A 21 6.48 -8.36 1.63
C GLU A 21 5.38 -8.95 0.73
N CYS A 22 4.53 -8.11 0.12
CA CYS A 22 3.52 -8.61 -0.82
C CYS A 22 4.14 -9.31 -2.04
N ILE A 23 5.27 -8.80 -2.55
CA ILE A 23 6.01 -9.45 -3.64
C ILE A 23 6.59 -10.78 -3.15
N TYR A 24 7.26 -10.78 -2.00
CA TYR A 24 7.84 -11.98 -1.40
C TYR A 24 6.78 -13.07 -1.22
N TRP A 25 5.62 -12.73 -0.65
CA TRP A 25 4.52 -13.68 -0.52
C TRP A 25 4.08 -14.25 -1.88
N THR A 26 3.86 -13.38 -2.87
CA THR A 26 3.37 -13.77 -4.20
C THR A 26 4.29 -14.79 -4.87
N VAL A 27 5.61 -14.59 -4.81
CA VAL A 27 6.58 -15.47 -5.47
C VAL A 27 6.83 -16.80 -4.73
N ASN A 28 6.39 -16.92 -3.48
CA ASN A 28 6.56 -18.11 -2.65
C ASN A 28 5.31 -19.01 -2.61
N LEU A 29 4.26 -18.70 -3.36
CA LEU A 29 3.05 -19.52 -3.43
C LEU A 29 3.30 -20.86 -4.15
N PRO A 30 2.51 -21.90 -3.85
CA PRO A 30 2.58 -23.18 -4.58
C PRO A 30 2.40 -23.00 -6.09
N SER A 31 3.04 -23.85 -6.90
CA SER A 31 3.09 -23.71 -8.36
C SER A 31 1.75 -23.73 -9.10
N HIS A 32 0.66 -24.14 -8.43
CA HIS A 32 -0.69 -24.15 -9.00
C HIS A 32 -1.49 -22.87 -8.67
N VAL A 33 -0.89 -21.95 -7.92
CA VAL A 33 -1.50 -20.67 -7.55
C VAL A 33 -0.95 -19.59 -8.46
N ASN A 34 -1.85 -18.77 -9.01
CA ASN A 34 -1.52 -17.67 -9.88
C ASN A 34 -2.27 -16.42 -9.42
N ILE A 35 -1.55 -15.29 -9.33
CA ILE A 35 -2.12 -13.98 -9.01
C ILE A 35 -2.01 -13.11 -10.24
N ASP A 36 -3.14 -12.87 -10.92
CA ASP A 36 -3.19 -12.03 -12.12
C ASP A 36 -3.09 -10.54 -11.78
N SER A 37 -3.60 -10.12 -10.62
CA SER A 37 -3.57 -8.74 -10.16
C SER A 37 -3.75 -8.64 -8.65
N MET A 38 -3.06 -7.67 -8.04
CA MET A 38 -3.14 -7.37 -6.62
C MET A 38 -3.15 -5.85 -6.41
N THR A 39 -4.22 -5.34 -5.80
CA THR A 39 -4.36 -3.91 -5.46
C THR A 39 -4.09 -3.72 -3.97
N ILE A 40 -3.09 -2.91 -3.63
CA ILE A 40 -2.66 -2.66 -2.24
C ILE A 40 -2.95 -1.19 -1.91
N ARG A 41 -3.59 -0.93 -0.75
CA ARG A 41 -3.93 0.41 -0.27
C ARG A 41 -3.77 0.48 1.25
N PRO A 42 -3.33 1.62 1.82
CA PRO A 42 -3.34 1.78 3.27
C PRO A 42 -4.78 1.87 3.77
N VAL A 43 -5.06 1.37 4.97
CA VAL A 43 -6.41 1.34 5.56
C VAL A 43 -7.00 2.75 5.67
N ALA A 44 -6.16 3.74 5.96
CA ALA A 44 -6.56 5.15 6.02
C ALA A 44 -6.97 5.76 4.65
N GLN A 45 -6.73 5.06 3.54
CA GLN A 45 -7.22 5.38 2.18
C GLN A 45 -8.29 4.39 1.71
N ALA A 46 -9.42 4.31 2.42
CA ALA A 46 -10.57 3.52 1.98
C ALA A 46 -11.29 4.11 0.75
N ALA A 47 -11.08 5.39 0.41
CA ALA A 47 -11.65 6.03 -0.79
C ALA A 47 -10.80 7.18 -1.33
N ASN A 48 -10.69 7.31 -2.67
CA ASN A 48 -9.93 8.35 -3.40
C ASN A 48 -10.30 9.82 -3.07
N HIS A 49 -11.30 10.05 -2.22
CA HIS A 49 -11.83 11.38 -1.86
C HIS A 49 -11.86 11.65 -0.34
N LYS A 50 -11.36 10.74 0.51
CA LYS A 50 -11.25 10.97 1.95
C LYS A 50 -9.83 10.72 2.42
N VAL A 51 -8.99 11.73 2.27
CA VAL A 51 -7.74 11.81 3.04
C VAL A 51 -8.09 12.49 4.36
N HIS A 52 -8.16 11.73 5.45
CA HIS A 52 -8.30 12.29 6.79
C HIS A 52 -6.95 12.89 7.20
N ARG A 53 -6.84 14.21 7.14
CA ARG A 53 -5.64 14.94 7.61
C ARG A 53 -5.88 15.39 9.04
N THR A 54 -5.16 14.82 10.01
CA THR A 54 -5.12 15.32 11.39
C THR A 54 -4.01 16.36 11.53
N GLY A 55 -4.39 17.64 11.52
CA GLY A 55 -3.49 18.76 11.78
C GLY A 55 -4.24 20.08 11.83
N LYS A 56 -4.51 20.55 13.05
CA LYS A 56 -5.07 21.86 13.51
C LYS A 56 -6.17 22.53 12.70
#